data_AF-A0AA43CXR3-F1
#
_entry.id   AF-A0AA43CXR3-F1
#
_cell.length_a   1.000
_cell.length_b   1.000
_cell.length_c   1.000
_cell.angle_alpha   90.00
_cell.angle_beta   90.00
_cell.angle_gamma   90.00
#
_symmetry.space_group_name_H-M   'P 1'
#
loop_
_entity.id
_entity.type
_entity.pdbx_description
1 polymer ?
#
loop_
_entity_poly.entity_id
_entity_poly.type
_entity_poly.pdbx_seq_one_letter_code
_entity_poly.pdbx_strand_id
1 'polypeptide(L)' 'MLIECFKAYDIRGRLPDQLNEDVAYRIGRAFSQFLKPKTVVVGQDVRPSSPA' A
#
# COMPACT_ATOMS: atom_id res chain seq x y z
N MET A 1 2.61 -17.09 0.51
CA MET A 1 1.24 -16.57 0.35
C MET A 1 1.26 -15.47 -0.69
N LEU A 2 0.31 -15.48 -1.62
CA LEU A 2 0.15 -14.40 -2.60
C LEU A 2 -0.53 -13.20 -1.93
N ILE A 3 -0.10 -11.97 -2.26
CA ILE A 3 -0.83 -10.76 -1.86
C ILE A 3 -1.88 -10.48 -2.96
N GLU A 4 -3.16 -10.70 -2.66
CA GLU A 4 -4.23 -10.67 -3.67
C GLU A 4 -4.72 -9.27 -4.07
N CYS A 5 -4.26 -8.23 -3.36
CA CYS A 5 -4.70 -6.85 -3.61
C CYS A 5 -4.02 -6.19 -4.82
N PHE A 6 -3.04 -6.81 -5.47
CA PHE A 6 -2.43 -6.27 -6.71
C PHE A 6 -3.34 -6.51 -7.92
N LYS A 7 -3.82 -5.43 -8.54
CA LYS A 7 -4.59 -5.45 -9.79
C LYS A 7 -3.73 -4.88 -10.92
N ALA A 8 -4.28 -4.87 -12.14
CA ALA A 8 -3.53 -4.46 -13.33
C ALA A 8 -2.96 -3.03 -13.26
N TYR A 9 -3.63 -2.12 -12.55
CA TYR A 9 -3.28 -0.69 -12.55
C TYR A 9 -3.06 -0.09 -11.16
N ASP A 10 -3.49 -0.76 -10.10
CA ASP A 10 -3.41 -0.28 -8.73
C ASP A 10 -3.54 -1.41 -7.71
N ILE A 11 -3.50 -1.04 -6.44
CA ILE A 11 -3.63 -1.93 -5.30
C ILE A 11 -5.03 -1.72 -4.70
N ARG A 12 -5.88 -2.74 -4.78
CA ARG A 12 -7.25 -2.73 -4.24
C ARG A 12 -7.56 -4.07 -3.58
N GLY A 13 -8.02 -4.01 -2.33
CA GLY A 13 -8.43 -5.19 -1.57
C GLY A 13 -9.36 -4.83 -0.44
N ARG A 14 -10.08 -5.83 0.07
CA ARG A 14 -10.88 -5.72 1.30
C ARG A 14 -9.96 -5.63 2.53
N LEU A 15 -10.33 -4.75 3.46
CA LEU A 15 -9.71 -4.70 4.79
C LEU A 15 -10.43 -5.69 5.74
N PRO A 16 -9.71 -6.39 6.64
CA PRO A 16 -8.25 -6.43 6.79
C PRO A 16 -7.58 -7.61 6.05
N ASP A 17 -8.36 -8.47 5.38
CA ASP A 17 -7.91 -9.78 4.94
C ASP A 17 -7.06 -9.76 3.65
N GLN A 18 -7.29 -8.81 2.76
CA GLN A 18 -6.53 -8.66 1.51
C GLN A 18 -5.55 -7.50 1.54
N LEU A 19 -5.92 -6.41 2.23
CA LEU A 19 -5.08 -5.25 2.49
C LEU A 19 -5.14 -4.95 3.99
N ASN A 20 -4.00 -4.62 4.58
CA ASN A 20 -3.86 -4.25 5.99
C ASN A 20 -2.53 -3.50 6.18
N GLU A 21 -2.25 -3.08 7.42
CA GLU A 21 -1.06 -2.30 7.77
C GLU A 21 0.26 -3.02 7.44
N ASP A 22 0.37 -4.35 7.67
CA ASP A 22 1.56 -5.12 7.28
C ASP A 22 1.79 -5.07 5.76
N VAL A 23 0.73 -5.30 4.99
CA VAL A 23 0.80 -5.26 3.53
C VAL A 23 1.15 -3.84 3.05
N ALA A 24 0.54 -2.79 3.62
CA ALA A 24 0.82 -1.39 3.28
C ALA A 24 2.28 -1.01 3.56
N TYR A 25 2.82 -1.41 4.72
CA TYR A 25 4.23 -1.20 5.08
C TYR A 25 5.16 -1.88 4.07
N ARG A 26 4.88 -3.14 3.72
CA ARG A 26 5.68 -3.92 2.78
C ARG A 26 5.66 -3.32 1.37
N ILE A 27 4.52 -2.76 0.94
CA ILE A 27 4.42 -2.02 -0.32
C ILE A 27 5.33 -0.78 -0.27
N GLY A 28 5.24 0.05 0.77
CA GLY A 28 6.08 1.26 0.91
C GLY A 28 7.59 0.94 0.93
N ARG A 29 7.97 -0.12 1.65
CA ARG A 29 9.36 -0.61 1.68
C ARG A 29 9.82 -1.08 0.30
N ALA A 30 9.02 -1.89 -0.40
CA ALA A 30 9.35 -2.38 -1.73
C ALA A 30 9.45 -1.24 -2.76
N PHE A 31 8.52 -0.28 -2.72
CA PHE A 31 8.54 0.93 -3.54
C PHE A 31 9.84 1.71 -3.35
N SER A 32 10.25 1.93 -2.10
CA SER A 32 11.47 2.67 -1.76
C SER A 32 12.74 1.93 -2.21
N GLN A 33 12.77 0.59 -2.08
CA GLN A 33 13.89 -0.22 -2.54
C GLN A 33 14.02 -0.22 -4.07
N PHE A 34 12.89 -0.24 -4.77
CA PHE A 34 12.85 -0.28 -6.24
C PHE A 34 13.20 1.07 -6.87
N LEU A 35 12.51 2.16 -6.48
CA LEU A 35 12.69 3.48 -7.09
C LEU A 35 13.82 4.30 -6.45
N LYS A 36 14.26 3.96 -5.24
CA LYS A 36 15.29 4.67 -4.47
C LYS A 36 15.05 6.20 -4.38
N PRO A 37 13.84 6.66 -4.03
CA PRO A 37 13.56 8.09 -3.90
C PRO A 37 14.25 8.67 -2.66
N LYS A 38 14.59 9.96 -2.70
CA LYS A 38 15.00 10.72 -1.51
C LYS A 38 13.81 11.16 -0.66
N THR A 39 12.71 11.52 -1.32
CA THR A 39 11.48 12.03 -0.71
C THR A 39 10.29 11.50 -1.51
N VAL A 40 9.19 11.19 -0.82
CA VAL A 40 7.94 10.67 -1.43
C VAL A 40 6.76 11.50 -0.91
N VAL A 41 5.87 11.90 -1.82
CA VAL A 41 4.61 12.55 -1.45
C VAL A 41 3.60 11.46 -1.09
N VAL A 42 2.91 11.62 0.03
CA VAL A 42 1.85 10.72 0.49
C VAL A 42 0.56 11.51 0.60
N GLY A 43 -0.55 10.92 0.13
CA GLY A 43 -1.88 11.50 0.20
C GLY A 43 -2.91 10.40 0.46
N GLN A 44 -4.05 10.80 1.01
CA GLN A 44 -5.10 9.87 1.43
C GLN A 44 -6.49 10.45 1.16
N ASP A 45 -7.48 9.58 1.03
CA ASP A 45 -8.88 9.98 0.90
C ASP A 45 -9.58 10.06 2.27
N VAL A 46 -10.91 10.24 2.25
CA VAL A 46 -11.74 10.46 3.44
C VAL A 46 -12.06 9.19 4.25
N ARG A 47 -11.58 8.00 3.86
CA ARG A 47 -11.92 6.79 4.62
C ARG A 47 -11.27 6.80 6.00
N PRO A 48 -11.95 6.34 7.06
CA PRO A 48 -11.40 6.29 8.41
C PRO A 48 -10.14 5.42 8.55
N SER A 49 -9.99 4.44 7.66
CA SER A 49 -8.84 3.53 7.63
C SER A 49 -7.66 4.04 6.80
N SER A 50 -7.79 5.22 6.17
CA SER A 50 -6.75 5.78 5.31
C SER A 50 -5.64 6.51 6.10
N PRO A 51 -5.95 7.24 7.20
CA PRO A 51 -4.95 7.73 8.15
C PRO A 51 -4.10 6.60 8.74
N ALA A 52 -2.81 6.89 8.92
CA ALA A 52 -1.84 6.06 9.64
C ALA A 52 -1.79 6.44 11.13
#